data_AF-A0A415DAJ9-F1
#
_entry.id   AF-A0A415DAJ9-F1
#
_cell.length_a   1.000
_cell.length_b   1.000
_cell.length_c   1.000
_cell.angle_alpha   90.00
_cell.angle_beta   90.00
_cell.angle_gamma   90.00
#
_symmetry.space_group_name_H-M   'P 1'
#
loop_
_entity.id
_entity.type
_entity.pdbx_description
1 polymer ?
#
loop_
_entity_poly.entity_id
_entity_poly.type
_entity_poly.pdbx_seq_one_letter_code
_entity_poly.pdbx_strand_id
1 'polypeptide(L)'
;ESGEAEDLGYSIQNDGSYTVYNADGLLAWNKAVQKDESINCTLTADIDLTGREWTRIGTWPGYSGIFNGQGHRITGLNFSAATTELFGLLNERGVIKNLQLIDVNLYGNSGSAAGIVEQNNGQIIACSVTGKISAYGRTCGIADLNYGRITACWFDGTLKEYESGAIVRYNYKIITSCYWGGNVGQGVFRDHGEKVDATKVDGATVKWQTAVDGMNTALTAGDYQWVLGTDGLPVLQKKQ
;
A
#
# COMPACT_ATOMS: atom_id res chain seq x y z
N GLU A 1 9.09 -5.51 43.42
CA GLU A 1 9.05 -5.88 41.98
C GLU A 1 8.63 -4.65 41.20
N SER A 2 9.56 -3.97 40.54
CA SER A 2 9.24 -2.97 39.54
C SER A 2 8.88 -3.70 38.25
N GLY A 3 7.64 -4.16 38.14
CA GLY A 3 7.13 -4.65 36.87
C GLY A 3 7.03 -3.46 35.91
N GLU A 4 8.01 -3.31 35.02
CA GLU A 4 7.82 -2.46 33.85
C GLU A 4 6.56 -2.96 33.14
N ALA A 5 5.59 -2.06 32.94
CA ALA A 5 4.40 -2.39 32.17
C ALA A 5 4.86 -2.85 30.78
N GLU A 6 4.38 -4.02 30.36
CA GLU A 6 4.70 -4.57 29.04
C GLU A 6 4.30 -3.54 27.97
N ASP A 7 5.27 -3.12 27.15
CA ASP A 7 5.02 -2.22 26.03
C ASP A 7 4.22 -2.96 24.97
N LEU A 8 2.92 -2.66 24.93
CA LEU A 8 1.99 -3.28 23.98
C LEU A 8 2.25 -2.84 22.53
N GLY A 9 2.95 -1.73 22.30
CA GLY A 9 3.22 -1.24 20.95
C GLY A 9 2.12 -0.43 20.29
N TYR A 10 1.06 -0.14 21.03
CA TYR A 10 -0.06 0.67 20.57
C TYR A 10 -0.74 1.40 21.73
N SER A 11 -1.57 2.39 21.39
CA SER A 11 -2.59 2.97 22.24
C SER A 11 -3.93 3.01 21.52
N ILE A 12 -5.03 2.91 22.26
CA ILE A 12 -6.39 3.02 21.73
C ILE A 12 -6.93 4.40 22.11
N GLN A 13 -7.43 5.12 21.11
CA GLN A 13 -8.08 6.43 21.30
C GLN A 13 -9.53 6.27 21.77
N ASN A 14 -10.16 7.36 22.22
CA ASN A 14 -11.52 7.33 22.76
C ASN A 14 -12.58 6.81 21.77
N ASP A 15 -12.31 6.93 20.47
CA ASP A 15 -13.17 6.45 19.38
C ASP A 15 -12.89 4.99 18.98
N GLY A 16 -11.97 4.31 19.67
CA GLY A 16 -11.53 2.95 19.36
C GLY A 16 -10.41 2.86 18.32
N SER A 17 -9.93 3.99 17.78
CA SER A 17 -8.85 4.03 16.79
C SER A 17 -7.50 3.61 17.40
N TYR A 18 -6.71 2.84 16.66
CA TYR A 18 -5.39 2.40 17.09
C TYR A 18 -4.31 3.40 16.64
N THR A 19 -3.43 3.76 17.58
CA THR A 19 -2.16 4.42 17.30
C THR A 19 -1.04 3.40 17.53
N VAL A 20 -0.27 3.07 16.50
CA VAL A 20 0.67 1.93 16.48
C VAL A 20 2.10 2.43 16.30
N TYR A 21 3.05 1.88 17.06
CA TYR A 21 4.47 2.24 16.99
C TYR A 21 5.43 1.05 17.03
N ASN A 22 4.94 -0.19 17.08
CA ASN A 22 5.78 -1.37 16.85
C ASN A 22 4.98 -2.53 16.18
N ALA A 23 5.67 -3.63 15.90
CA ALA A 23 5.09 -4.81 15.23
C ALA A 23 3.94 -5.44 16.02
N ASP A 24 4.09 -5.58 17.34
CA ASP A 24 3.11 -6.26 18.18
C ASP A 24 1.82 -5.44 18.27
N GLY A 25 1.93 -4.10 18.30
CA GLY A 25 0.78 -3.21 18.19
C GLY A 25 0.07 -3.26 16.84
N LEU A 26 0.81 -3.40 15.75
CA LEU A 26 0.21 -3.57 14.42
C LEU A 26 -0.55 -4.90 14.32
N LEU A 27 -0.01 -5.97 14.90
CA LEU A 27 -0.68 -7.27 14.95
C LEU A 27 -1.90 -7.26 15.89
N ALA A 28 -1.85 -6.47 16.98
CA ALA A 28 -3.00 -6.26 17.86
C ALA A 28 -4.15 -5.56 17.10
N TRP A 29 -3.86 -4.52 16.32
CA TRP A 29 -4.83 -3.92 15.42
C TRP A 29 -5.32 -4.92 14.36
N ASN A 30 -4.40 -5.67 13.73
CA ASN A 30 -4.75 -6.68 12.72
C ASN A 30 -5.73 -7.73 13.27
N LYS A 31 -5.61 -8.10 14.55
CA LYS A 31 -6.56 -8.99 15.24
C LYS A 31 -7.89 -8.32 15.56
N ALA A 32 -7.88 -7.05 15.95
CA ALA A 32 -9.08 -6.28 16.27
C ALA A 32 -9.94 -6.04 15.02
N VAL A 33 -9.31 -5.68 13.90
CA VAL A 33 -10.01 -5.37 12.64
C VAL A 33 -10.70 -6.60 12.02
N GLN A 34 -10.33 -7.82 12.40
CA GLN A 34 -11.07 -9.04 12.01
C GLN A 34 -12.47 -9.10 12.62
N LYS A 35 -12.70 -8.41 13.74
CA LYS A 35 -13.99 -8.38 14.43
C LYS A 35 -14.82 -7.16 14.03
N ASP A 36 -14.15 -6.09 13.62
CA ASP A 36 -14.75 -4.84 13.18
C ASP A 36 -13.86 -4.19 12.12
N GLU A 37 -14.28 -4.34 10.86
CA GLU A 37 -13.57 -3.84 9.68
C GLU A 37 -13.60 -2.30 9.56
N SER A 38 -14.21 -1.58 10.50
CA SER A 38 -14.23 -0.11 10.53
C SER A 38 -13.15 0.51 11.41
N ILE A 39 -12.41 -0.29 12.20
CA ILE A 39 -11.41 0.22 13.14
C ILE A 39 -10.24 0.89 12.40
N ASN A 40 -9.99 2.15 12.72
CA ASN A 40 -8.88 2.91 12.15
C ASN A 40 -7.53 2.49 12.75
N CYS A 41 -6.48 2.62 11.95
CA CYS A 41 -5.09 2.47 12.38
C CYS A 41 -4.26 3.66 11.90
N THR A 42 -3.45 4.20 12.80
CA THR A 42 -2.49 5.26 12.51
C THR A 42 -1.11 4.83 12.98
N LEU A 43 -0.15 4.73 12.05
CA LEU A 43 1.24 4.46 12.40
C LEU A 43 1.93 5.72 12.92
N THR A 44 2.85 5.55 13.87
CA THR A 44 3.67 6.62 14.46
C THR A 44 5.16 6.28 14.51
N ALA A 45 5.52 5.11 13.99
CA ALA A 45 6.89 4.67 13.79
C ALA A 45 6.93 3.71 12.60
N ASP A 46 8.13 3.49 12.06
CA ASP A 46 8.37 2.43 11.09
C ASP A 46 8.20 1.05 11.78
N ILE A 47 7.61 0.10 11.05
CA ILE A 47 7.22 -1.20 11.60
C ILE A 47 7.92 -2.32 10.83
N ASP A 48 8.67 -3.15 11.54
CA ASP A 48 9.27 -4.36 10.98
C ASP A 48 8.44 -5.61 11.30
N LEU A 49 7.88 -6.25 10.27
CA LEU A 49 7.11 -7.49 10.38
C LEU A 49 7.94 -8.75 10.10
N THR A 50 9.28 -8.66 10.11
CA THR A 50 10.15 -9.82 9.89
C THR A 50 9.83 -10.96 10.86
N GLY A 51 9.55 -12.14 10.29
CA GLY A 51 9.21 -13.34 11.06
C GLY A 51 7.84 -13.29 11.74
N ARG A 52 6.98 -12.32 11.39
CA ARG A 52 5.61 -12.22 11.89
C ARG A 52 4.61 -12.78 10.87
N GLU A 53 3.55 -13.40 11.37
CA GLU A 53 2.42 -13.82 10.54
C GLU A 53 1.41 -12.68 10.38
N TRP A 54 0.88 -12.52 9.17
CA TRP A 54 -0.17 -11.54 8.87
C TRP A 54 -1.48 -12.24 8.54
N THR A 55 -2.58 -11.80 9.15
CA THR A 55 -3.92 -12.23 8.73
C THR A 55 -4.46 -11.21 7.73
N ARG A 56 -4.79 -11.67 6.52
CA ARG A 56 -5.41 -10.84 5.48
C ARG A 56 -6.63 -10.10 6.03
N ILE A 57 -6.72 -8.80 5.77
CA ILE A 57 -7.81 -7.93 6.25
C ILE A 57 -8.85 -7.76 5.17
N GLY A 58 -10.13 -7.61 5.52
CA GLY A 58 -11.14 -7.19 4.55
C GLY A 58 -11.58 -8.37 3.70
N THR A 59 -12.59 -9.08 4.20
CA THR A 59 -13.37 -10.04 3.39
C THR A 59 -14.64 -9.34 2.92
N TRP A 60 -15.81 -9.96 3.01
CA TRP A 60 -17.07 -9.26 2.81
C TRP A 60 -17.60 -8.77 4.16
N PRO A 61 -17.95 -7.48 4.34
CA PRO A 61 -18.12 -6.42 3.33
C PRO A 61 -16.88 -5.57 3.02
N GLY A 62 -15.75 -5.82 3.68
CA GLY A 62 -14.45 -5.23 3.38
C GLY A 62 -14.04 -4.13 4.36
N TYR A 63 -12.74 -3.83 4.41
CA TYR A 63 -12.18 -2.80 5.29
C TYR A 63 -12.78 -1.43 4.96
N SER A 64 -13.43 -0.81 5.94
CA SER A 64 -14.13 0.46 5.82
C SER A 64 -13.53 1.58 6.68
N GLY A 65 -12.55 1.25 7.52
CA GLY A 65 -11.79 2.20 8.31
C GLY A 65 -10.72 2.95 7.50
N ILE A 66 -9.94 3.75 8.23
CA ILE A 66 -8.79 4.49 7.73
C ILE A 66 -7.51 3.83 8.23
N PHE A 67 -6.68 3.34 7.32
CA PHE A 67 -5.30 2.97 7.58
C PHE A 67 -4.39 4.12 7.13
N ASN A 68 -3.79 4.83 8.08
CA ASN A 68 -2.92 5.98 7.83
C ASN A 68 -1.48 5.66 8.26
N GLY A 69 -0.59 5.48 7.28
CA GLY A 69 0.82 5.23 7.55
C GLY A 69 1.58 6.46 8.04
N GLN A 70 1.04 7.68 7.88
CA GLN A 70 1.74 8.93 8.24
C GLN A 70 3.15 9.08 7.65
N GLY A 71 3.42 8.45 6.50
CA GLY A 71 4.75 8.43 5.90
C GLY A 71 5.71 7.43 6.55
N HIS A 72 5.26 6.62 7.51
CA HIS A 72 6.05 5.52 8.04
C HIS A 72 6.09 4.33 7.10
N ARG A 73 7.10 3.49 7.33
CA ARG A 73 7.44 2.32 6.51
C ARG A 73 6.98 1.03 7.19
N ILE A 74 6.57 0.05 6.40
CA ILE A 74 6.43 -1.34 6.83
C ILE A 74 7.43 -2.19 6.05
N THR A 75 8.28 -2.94 6.77
CA THR A 75 9.28 -3.87 6.22
C THR A 75 9.00 -5.31 6.63
N GLY A 76 9.79 -6.27 6.12
CA GLY A 76 9.75 -7.66 6.58
C GLY A 76 8.58 -8.48 6.02
N LEU A 77 7.85 -7.93 5.05
CA LEU A 77 6.73 -8.60 4.38
C LEU A 77 7.25 -9.67 3.40
N ASN A 78 7.44 -10.90 3.90
CA ASN A 78 7.97 -12.03 3.14
C ASN A 78 7.08 -13.27 3.30
N PHE A 79 6.10 -13.44 2.42
CA PHE A 79 5.09 -14.49 2.56
C PHE A 79 4.44 -14.93 1.24
N SER A 80 3.69 -16.03 1.32
CA SER A 80 2.97 -16.58 0.18
C SER A 80 1.74 -15.75 -0.19
N ALA A 81 1.66 -15.22 -1.40
CA ALA A 81 0.50 -14.50 -1.91
C ALA A 81 -0.79 -15.32 -1.91
N ALA A 82 -0.70 -16.65 -1.98
CA ALA A 82 -1.88 -17.53 -1.88
C ALA A 82 -2.61 -17.42 -0.53
N THR A 83 -1.95 -16.85 0.49
CA THR A 83 -2.48 -16.72 1.85
C THR A 83 -2.59 -15.28 2.34
N THR A 84 -1.93 -14.32 1.68
CA THR A 84 -1.66 -13.01 2.29
C THR A 84 -1.42 -11.91 1.25
N GLU A 85 -2.46 -11.11 1.05
CA GLU A 85 -2.35 -9.70 0.67
C GLU A 85 -2.70 -8.90 1.92
N LEU A 86 -2.13 -7.69 2.11
CA LEU A 86 -2.36 -6.92 3.34
C LEU A 86 -3.85 -6.64 3.54
N PHE A 87 -4.52 -6.20 2.48
CA PHE A 87 -5.96 -6.02 2.40
C PHE A 87 -6.53 -6.85 1.24
N GLY A 88 -7.63 -7.55 1.47
CA GLY A 88 -8.37 -8.27 0.46
C GLY A 88 -9.37 -7.37 -0.25
N LEU A 89 -10.26 -6.77 0.52
CA LEU A 89 -11.30 -5.88 0.01
C LEU A 89 -11.26 -4.57 0.77
N LEU A 90 -11.01 -3.47 0.05
CA LEU A 90 -11.23 -2.12 0.56
C LEU A 90 -12.65 -1.69 0.16
N ASN A 91 -13.48 -1.41 1.15
CA ASN A 91 -14.85 -0.94 0.98
C ASN A 91 -14.88 0.49 0.43
N GLU A 92 -16.00 0.95 -0.12
CA GLU A 92 -16.19 2.33 -0.64
C GLU A 92 -15.85 3.42 0.39
N ARG A 93 -16.06 3.16 1.68
CA ARG A 93 -15.69 4.08 2.77
C ARG A 93 -14.23 3.95 3.21
N GLY A 94 -13.57 2.85 2.87
CA GLY A 94 -12.23 2.53 3.30
C GLY A 94 -11.19 3.45 2.66
N VAL A 95 -10.19 3.82 3.46
CA VAL A 95 -9.07 4.66 3.00
C VAL A 95 -7.76 4.07 3.47
N ILE A 96 -6.86 3.79 2.53
CA ILE A 96 -5.46 3.47 2.81
C ILE A 96 -4.65 4.66 2.33
N LYS A 97 -3.92 5.32 3.24
CA LYS A 97 -3.16 6.51 2.88
C LYS A 97 -1.81 6.61 3.57
N ASN A 98 -0.90 7.35 2.92
CA ASN A 98 0.41 7.71 3.45
C ASN A 98 1.26 6.51 3.89
N LEU A 99 1.15 5.38 3.18
CA LEU A 99 1.75 4.10 3.56
C LEU A 99 2.88 3.73 2.60
N GLN A 100 4.03 3.36 3.15
CA GLN A 100 5.19 2.92 2.35
C GLN A 100 5.53 1.48 2.71
N LEU A 101 5.37 0.54 1.77
CA LEU A 101 5.82 -0.83 1.94
C LEU A 101 7.18 -0.99 1.29
N ILE A 102 8.14 -1.47 2.06
CA ILE A 102 9.54 -1.54 1.64
C ILE A 102 9.97 -3.00 1.53
N ASP A 103 10.58 -3.32 0.40
CA ASP A 103 11.20 -4.60 0.08
C ASP A 103 10.28 -5.80 0.30
N VAL A 104 9.03 -5.70 -0.16
CA VAL A 104 8.08 -6.80 -0.10
C VAL A 104 8.58 -7.98 -0.94
N ASN A 105 8.42 -9.19 -0.42
CA ASN A 105 8.66 -10.42 -1.16
C ASN A 105 7.40 -11.30 -1.13
N LEU A 106 6.54 -11.11 -2.13
CA LEU A 106 5.29 -11.84 -2.27
C LEU A 106 5.48 -12.95 -3.32
N TYR A 107 5.41 -14.21 -2.91
CA TYR A 107 5.65 -15.36 -3.79
C TYR A 107 4.48 -16.35 -3.75
N GLY A 108 4.37 -17.27 -4.70
CA GLY A 108 3.27 -18.25 -4.66
C GLY A 108 2.99 -18.89 -6.01
N ASN A 109 2.33 -20.05 -5.97
CA ASN A 109 2.06 -20.87 -7.16
C ASN A 109 0.60 -20.83 -7.62
N SER A 110 -0.24 -20.01 -6.98
CA SER A 110 -1.64 -19.78 -7.35
C SER A 110 -2.08 -18.37 -6.96
N GLY A 111 -3.17 -17.89 -7.56
CA GLY A 111 -3.80 -16.61 -7.22
C GLY A 111 -3.16 -15.37 -7.87
N SER A 112 -3.79 -14.22 -7.67
CA SER A 112 -3.19 -12.90 -7.88
C SER A 112 -2.40 -12.45 -6.65
N ALA A 113 -1.54 -11.44 -6.84
CA ALA A 113 -0.87 -10.77 -5.74
C ALA A 113 -0.78 -9.27 -6.01
N ALA A 114 -1.29 -8.50 -5.06
CA ALA A 114 -1.12 -7.06 -4.97
C ALA A 114 -0.25 -6.66 -3.77
N GLY A 115 0.54 -5.60 -3.93
CA GLY A 115 1.33 -5.05 -2.83
C GLY A 115 0.47 -4.48 -1.68
N ILE A 116 -0.63 -3.77 -2.00
CA ILE A 116 -1.49 -3.14 -0.98
C ILE A 116 -2.82 -3.89 -0.82
N VAL A 117 -3.60 -4.03 -1.90
CA VAL A 117 -4.97 -4.56 -1.80
C VAL A 117 -5.40 -5.39 -3.02
N GLU A 118 -6.13 -6.49 -2.83
CA GLU A 118 -6.69 -7.23 -3.97
C GLU A 118 -7.72 -6.38 -4.72
N GLN A 119 -8.78 -5.95 -4.02
CA GLN A 119 -9.90 -5.24 -4.62
C GLN A 119 -10.13 -3.89 -3.93
N ASN A 120 -9.92 -2.81 -4.68
CA ASN A 120 -10.15 -1.46 -4.20
C ASN A 120 -11.53 -0.93 -4.64
N ASN A 121 -12.46 -0.70 -3.71
CA ASN A 121 -13.66 0.11 -3.95
C ASN A 121 -13.58 1.50 -3.31
N GLY A 122 -12.62 1.70 -2.41
CA GLY A 122 -12.41 2.93 -1.65
C GLY A 122 -11.33 3.83 -2.25
N GLN A 123 -10.44 4.31 -1.40
CA GLN A 123 -9.40 5.26 -1.76
C GLN A 123 -8.01 4.79 -1.32
N ILE A 124 -7.06 4.78 -2.26
CA ILE A 124 -5.63 4.58 -2.01
C ILE A 124 -4.90 5.87 -2.38
N ILE A 125 -4.24 6.49 -1.40
CA ILE A 125 -3.70 7.85 -1.54
C ILE A 125 -2.28 7.93 -1.00
N ALA A 126 -1.32 8.41 -1.78
CA ALA A 126 0.06 8.59 -1.33
C ALA A 126 0.67 7.30 -0.75
N CYS A 127 0.47 6.17 -1.43
CA CYS A 127 1.03 4.89 -1.03
C CYS A 127 2.14 4.43 -1.98
N SER A 128 3.11 3.70 -1.45
CA SER A 128 4.17 3.12 -2.26
C SER A 128 4.51 1.68 -1.89
N VAL A 129 5.05 0.96 -2.87
CA VAL A 129 5.52 -0.41 -2.70
C VAL A 129 6.84 -0.60 -3.43
N THR A 130 7.86 -1.11 -2.72
CA THR A 130 9.07 -1.64 -3.34
C THR A 130 9.22 -3.14 -3.13
N GLY A 131 9.94 -3.82 -4.04
CA GLY A 131 10.35 -5.21 -3.83
C GLY A 131 10.01 -6.17 -4.98
N LYS A 132 9.81 -7.45 -4.66
CA LYS A 132 9.55 -8.52 -5.62
C LYS A 132 8.19 -9.16 -5.38
N ILE A 133 7.32 -9.11 -6.38
CA ILE A 133 6.00 -9.74 -6.37
C ILE A 133 5.98 -10.76 -7.50
N SER A 134 5.99 -12.04 -7.14
CA SER A 134 6.25 -13.15 -8.05
C SER A 134 5.25 -14.31 -7.94
N ALA A 135 4.08 -14.05 -7.35
CA ALA A 135 2.94 -14.96 -7.35
C ALA A 135 2.50 -15.35 -8.78
N TYR A 136 1.72 -16.43 -8.91
CA TYR A 136 1.42 -17.07 -10.18
C TYR A 136 0.73 -16.14 -11.19
N GLY A 137 1.54 -15.50 -12.01
CA GLY A 137 1.20 -14.89 -13.29
C GLY A 137 0.15 -13.78 -13.28
N ARG A 138 -0.19 -13.22 -12.12
CA ARG A 138 -1.14 -12.11 -11.98
C ARG A 138 -0.62 -11.21 -10.87
N THR A 139 0.37 -10.38 -11.19
CA THR A 139 1.07 -9.56 -10.18
C THR A 139 0.88 -8.08 -10.42
N CYS A 140 0.79 -7.32 -9.34
CA CYS A 140 0.59 -5.88 -9.38
C CYS A 140 1.20 -5.19 -8.16
N GLY A 141 1.70 -3.97 -8.36
CA GLY A 141 2.41 -3.23 -7.32
C GLY A 141 1.47 -2.63 -6.27
N ILE A 142 0.30 -2.13 -6.67
CA ILE A 142 -0.66 -1.47 -5.75
C ILE A 142 -1.90 -2.32 -5.54
N ALA A 143 -2.70 -2.58 -6.60
CA ALA A 143 -3.95 -3.32 -6.47
C ALA A 143 -4.26 -4.26 -7.65
N ASP A 144 -4.94 -5.39 -7.43
CA ASP A 144 -5.32 -6.29 -8.54
C ASP A 144 -6.48 -5.67 -9.34
N LEU A 145 -7.58 -5.33 -8.65
CA LEU A 145 -8.76 -4.69 -9.22
C LEU A 145 -8.98 -3.30 -8.61
N ASN A 146 -9.21 -2.30 -9.46
CA ASN A 146 -9.58 -0.95 -9.03
C ASN A 146 -10.99 -0.56 -9.48
N TYR A 147 -11.93 -0.56 -8.53
CA TYR A 147 -13.28 0.00 -8.61
C TYR A 147 -13.43 1.33 -7.86
N GLY A 148 -12.34 1.84 -7.27
CA GLY A 148 -12.31 3.06 -6.49
C GLY A 148 -11.36 4.10 -7.09
N ARG A 149 -10.60 4.78 -6.23
CA ARG A 149 -9.62 5.79 -6.65
C ARG A 149 -8.23 5.42 -6.17
N ILE A 150 -7.24 5.53 -7.05
CA ILE A 150 -5.82 5.45 -6.72
C ILE A 150 -5.18 6.77 -7.10
N THR A 151 -4.57 7.46 -6.13
CA THR A 151 -4.05 8.83 -6.31
C THR A 151 -2.63 8.93 -5.75
N ALA A 152 -1.72 9.49 -6.54
CA ALA A 152 -0.36 9.81 -6.10
C ALA A 152 0.40 8.62 -5.51
N CYS A 153 0.22 7.42 -6.08
CA CYS A 153 0.85 6.19 -5.64
C CYS A 153 1.98 5.77 -6.59
N TRP A 154 2.96 5.02 -6.09
CA TRP A 154 4.02 4.51 -6.95
C TRP A 154 4.53 3.11 -6.57
N PHE A 155 5.09 2.42 -7.56
CA PHE A 155 5.73 1.11 -7.38
C PHE A 155 7.13 1.12 -7.98
N ASP A 156 8.11 0.47 -7.33
CA ASP A 156 9.39 0.14 -7.96
C ASP A 156 9.83 -1.27 -7.56
N GLY A 157 10.13 -2.12 -8.54
CA GLY A 157 10.50 -3.48 -8.22
C GLY A 157 10.38 -4.48 -9.35
N THR A 158 10.34 -5.76 -8.99
CA THR A 158 10.23 -6.87 -9.93
C THR A 158 8.87 -7.54 -9.83
N LEU A 159 8.11 -7.52 -10.92
CA LEU A 159 6.89 -8.29 -11.09
C LEU A 159 7.15 -9.52 -11.98
N LYS A 160 6.47 -10.64 -11.72
CA LYS A 160 6.55 -11.81 -12.60
C LYS A 160 5.81 -11.50 -13.91
N GLU A 161 6.52 -11.63 -15.03
CA GLU A 161 6.01 -11.25 -16.35
C GLU A 161 4.98 -12.25 -16.91
N TYR A 162 3.74 -12.10 -16.45
CA TYR A 162 2.53 -12.65 -17.07
C TYR A 162 1.36 -11.82 -16.52
N GLU A 163 0.50 -11.31 -17.39
CA GLU A 163 -0.68 -10.47 -17.05
C GLU A 163 -0.50 -9.48 -15.90
N SER A 164 0.60 -8.71 -15.90
CA SER A 164 0.96 -7.84 -14.77
C SER A 164 0.80 -6.37 -15.11
N GLY A 165 0.34 -5.59 -14.13
CA GLY A 165 0.26 -4.15 -14.21
C GLY A 165 0.90 -3.52 -12.99
N ALA A 166 1.87 -2.64 -13.20
CA ALA A 166 2.70 -2.09 -12.12
C ALA A 166 1.89 -1.35 -11.04
N ILE A 167 0.83 -0.65 -11.45
CA ILE A 167 -0.13 -0.01 -10.54
C ILE A 167 -1.30 -0.96 -10.31
N VAL A 168 -2.01 -1.33 -11.38
CA VAL A 168 -3.15 -2.25 -11.31
C VAL A 168 -3.21 -3.25 -12.45
N ARG A 169 -3.82 -4.40 -12.21
CA ARG A 169 -4.12 -5.35 -13.28
C ARG A 169 -5.39 -4.96 -14.04
N TYR A 170 -6.51 -4.72 -13.36
CA TYR A 170 -7.72 -4.20 -13.98
C TYR A 170 -8.15 -2.88 -13.36
N ASN A 171 -8.29 -1.85 -14.20
CA ASN A 171 -8.87 -0.59 -13.81
C ASN A 171 -10.32 -0.46 -14.30
N TYR A 172 -11.24 -0.12 -13.41
CA TYR A 172 -12.65 0.19 -13.72
C TYR A 172 -13.04 1.61 -13.30
N LYS A 173 -12.13 2.38 -12.70
CA LYS A 173 -12.39 3.75 -12.24
C LYS A 173 -11.20 4.68 -12.51
N ILE A 174 -10.76 5.44 -11.51
CA ILE A 174 -9.88 6.60 -11.69
C ILE A 174 -8.52 6.31 -11.07
N ILE A 175 -7.49 6.47 -11.89
CA ILE A 175 -6.08 6.51 -11.47
C ILE A 175 -5.56 7.91 -11.77
N THR A 176 -4.99 8.57 -10.77
CA THR A 176 -4.48 9.95 -10.88
C THR A 176 -3.03 10.01 -10.43
N SER A 177 -2.16 10.52 -11.31
CA SER A 177 -0.73 10.79 -11.08
C SER A 177 -0.02 9.65 -10.37
N CYS A 178 -0.11 8.45 -10.92
CA CYS A 178 0.60 7.27 -10.41
C CYS A 178 1.83 6.96 -11.26
N TYR A 179 2.88 6.40 -10.65
CA TYR A 179 4.15 6.21 -11.35
C TYR A 179 4.75 4.85 -11.03
N TRP A 180 5.52 4.27 -11.95
CA TRP A 180 6.22 3.03 -11.64
C TRP A 180 7.60 2.93 -12.27
N GLY A 181 8.55 2.36 -11.55
CA GLY A 181 9.81 1.86 -12.09
C GLY A 181 9.77 0.33 -12.25
N GLY A 182 10.95 -0.28 -12.37
CA GLY A 182 11.08 -1.73 -12.47
C GLY A 182 10.88 -2.35 -13.86
N ASN A 183 10.74 -3.68 -13.89
CA ASN A 183 10.84 -4.48 -15.12
C ASN A 183 9.60 -4.37 -16.03
N VAL A 184 8.41 -4.19 -15.48
CA VAL A 184 7.15 -4.25 -16.26
C VAL A 184 6.95 -3.04 -17.18
N GLY A 185 6.53 -3.30 -18.41
CA GLY A 185 6.28 -2.27 -19.42
C GLY A 185 5.01 -1.44 -19.21
N GLN A 186 3.98 -2.02 -18.57
CA GLN A 186 2.66 -1.40 -18.42
C GLN A 186 2.30 -1.20 -16.94
N GLY A 187 1.76 -0.03 -16.60
CA GLY A 187 1.25 0.28 -15.26
C GLY A 187 -0.17 -0.22 -15.03
N VAL A 188 -0.97 -0.28 -16.09
CA VAL A 188 -2.34 -0.80 -16.10
C VAL A 188 -2.41 -1.90 -17.15
N PHE A 189 -2.70 -3.14 -16.75
CA PHE A 189 -2.72 -4.26 -17.69
C PHE A 189 -4.01 -4.26 -18.54
N ARG A 190 -5.17 -3.98 -17.94
CA ARG A 190 -6.47 -3.81 -18.60
C ARG A 190 -7.16 -2.59 -18.06
N ASP A 191 -7.58 -1.70 -18.95
CA ASP A 191 -8.31 -0.49 -18.59
C ASP A 191 -9.73 -0.52 -19.15
N HIS A 192 -10.68 -0.31 -18.25
CA HIS A 192 -12.11 -0.13 -18.46
C HIS A 192 -12.63 1.10 -17.69
N GLY A 193 -11.73 1.92 -17.13
CA GLY A 193 -12.07 3.00 -16.23
C GLY A 193 -12.33 4.33 -16.91
N GLU A 194 -12.66 5.31 -16.08
CA GLU A 194 -13.03 6.66 -16.51
C GLU A 194 -11.81 7.51 -16.85
N LYS A 195 -10.69 7.31 -16.13
CA LYS A 195 -9.44 8.04 -16.33
C LYS A 195 -8.25 7.22 -15.82
N VAL A 196 -7.21 7.14 -16.63
CA VAL A 196 -5.90 6.63 -16.22
C VAL A 196 -4.84 7.68 -16.48
N ASP A 197 -4.22 8.14 -15.40
CA ASP A 197 -3.00 8.93 -15.39
C ASP A 197 -1.94 8.15 -14.61
N ALA A 198 -1.22 7.31 -15.35
CA ALA A 198 -0.13 6.49 -14.83
C ALA A 198 1.06 6.52 -15.80
N THR A 199 2.27 6.74 -15.30
CA THR A 199 3.47 6.89 -16.14
C THR A 199 4.65 6.03 -15.70
N LYS A 200 5.31 5.34 -16.64
CA LYS A 200 6.57 4.62 -16.36
C LYS A 200 7.71 5.60 -16.13
N VAL A 201 8.48 5.38 -15.08
CA VAL A 201 9.75 6.05 -14.81
C VAL A 201 10.85 5.20 -15.41
N ASP A 202 11.32 5.56 -16.60
CA ASP A 202 12.36 4.85 -17.35
C ASP A 202 13.78 5.39 -17.09
N GLY A 203 13.90 6.50 -16.35
CA GLY A 203 15.16 7.19 -16.06
C GLY A 203 15.71 8.03 -17.22
N ALA A 204 15.22 7.81 -18.45
CA ALA A 204 15.66 8.50 -19.66
C ALA A 204 14.74 9.67 -20.02
N THR A 205 13.44 9.38 -20.17
CA THR A 205 12.40 10.37 -20.52
C THR A 205 11.65 10.85 -19.30
N VAL A 206 11.39 9.95 -18.34
CA VAL A 206 10.70 10.26 -17.08
C VAL A 206 11.61 9.89 -15.92
N LYS A 207 11.88 10.85 -15.05
CA LYS A 207 12.68 10.68 -13.83
C LYS A 207 11.78 10.69 -12.60
N TRP A 208 12.26 10.09 -11.51
CA TRP A 208 11.53 10.10 -10.23
C TRP A 208 11.23 11.51 -9.71
N GLN A 209 12.06 12.51 -10.02
CA GLN A 209 11.73 13.90 -9.70
C GLN A 209 10.45 14.37 -10.41
N THR A 210 10.27 14.04 -11.69
CA THR A 210 9.03 14.36 -12.42
C THR A 210 7.82 13.67 -11.81
N ALA A 211 8.00 12.41 -11.36
CA ALA A 211 6.95 11.69 -10.64
C ALA A 211 6.59 12.37 -9.31
N VAL A 212 7.59 12.78 -8.52
CA VAL A 212 7.40 13.54 -7.27
C VAL A 212 6.56 14.79 -7.51
N ASP A 213 6.91 15.59 -8.51
CA ASP A 213 6.22 16.84 -8.82
C ASP A 213 4.75 16.61 -9.22
N GLY A 214 4.50 15.59 -10.07
CA GLY A 214 3.16 15.20 -10.49
C GLY A 214 2.31 14.66 -9.35
N MET A 215 2.86 13.76 -8.52
CA MET A 215 2.18 13.24 -7.34
C MET A 215 1.85 14.35 -6.34
N ASN A 216 2.77 15.27 -6.07
CA ASN A 216 2.52 16.39 -5.16
C ASN A 216 1.47 17.37 -5.69
N THR A 217 1.41 17.57 -7.00
CA THR A 217 0.34 18.34 -7.64
C THR A 217 -1.03 17.69 -7.42
N ALA A 218 -1.11 16.36 -7.39
CA ALA A 218 -2.36 15.65 -7.10
C ALA A 218 -2.76 15.64 -5.61
N LEU A 219 -1.81 15.88 -4.68
CA LEU A 219 -2.02 15.88 -3.22
C LEU A 219 -2.46 17.25 -2.64
N THR A 220 -3.13 18.09 -3.43
CA THR A 220 -3.37 19.54 -3.22
C THR A 220 -3.81 20.04 -1.83
N ALA A 221 -4.31 19.19 -0.94
CA ALA A 221 -4.77 19.55 0.42
C ALA A 221 -4.18 18.71 1.56
N GLY A 222 -3.17 17.87 1.30
CA GLY A 222 -2.62 16.95 2.30
C GLY A 222 -1.49 17.54 3.16
N ASP A 223 -1.34 17.04 4.39
CA ASP A 223 -0.21 17.32 5.30
C ASP A 223 1.09 16.64 4.87
N TYR A 224 1.08 15.84 3.80
CA TYR A 224 2.19 15.03 3.34
C TYR A 224 2.58 15.40 1.90
N GLN A 225 3.86 15.21 1.60
CA GLN A 225 4.43 15.39 0.28
C GLN A 225 5.46 14.31 -0.01
N TRP A 226 5.56 13.92 -1.27
CA TRP A 226 6.67 13.14 -1.78
C TRP A 226 7.90 14.04 -1.92
N VAL A 227 9.06 13.51 -1.56
CA VAL A 227 10.37 14.10 -1.87
C VAL A 227 11.29 13.05 -2.43
N LEU A 228 12.32 13.45 -3.16
CA LEU A 228 13.31 12.51 -3.65
C LEU A 228 14.20 12.06 -2.49
N GLY A 229 14.20 10.75 -2.21
CA GLY A 229 15.05 10.10 -1.23
C GLY A 229 16.52 10.04 -1.67
N THR A 230 17.39 9.69 -0.74
CA THR A 230 18.85 9.56 -0.99
C THR A 230 19.21 8.43 -1.95
N ASP A 231 18.34 7.43 -2.06
CA ASP A 231 18.42 6.31 -3.02
C ASP A 231 17.83 6.66 -4.39
N GLY A 232 17.30 7.87 -4.56
CA GLY A 232 16.68 8.34 -5.79
C GLY A 232 15.23 7.90 -5.98
N LEU A 233 14.61 7.26 -4.98
CA LEU A 233 13.18 6.91 -4.99
C LEU A 233 12.36 7.93 -4.20
N PRO A 234 11.06 8.14 -4.52
CA PRO A 234 10.23 9.05 -3.74
C PRO A 234 10.01 8.55 -2.31
N VAL A 235 10.17 9.42 -1.32
CA VAL A 235 9.86 9.14 0.10
C VAL A 235 8.78 10.10 0.55
N LEU A 236 7.74 9.59 1.20
CA LEU A 236 6.67 10.42 1.75
C LEU A 236 7.11 11.01 3.09
N GLN A 237 6.93 12.31 3.27
CA GLN A 237 7.19 12.99 4.53
C GLN A 237 6.11 14.02 4.83
N LYS A 238 5.99 14.40 6.09
CA LYS A 238 5.12 15.50 6.51
C LYS A 238 5.64 16.82 5.94
N LYS A 239 4.74 17.69 5.47
CA LYS A 239 5.06 19.05 5.07
C LYS A 239 5.58 19.81 6.31
N GLN A 240 6.64 20.59 6.09
CA GLN A 240 7.18 21.51 7.09
C GLN A 240 6.32 22.76 7.17
#